data_AF-A0A962S5M2-F1
#
_entry.id   AF-A0A962S5M2-F1
#
_cell.length_a   1.000
_cell.length_b   1.000
_cell.length_c   1.000
_cell.angle_alpha   90.00
_cell.angle_beta   90.00
_cell.angle_gamma   90.00
#
_symmetry.space_group_name_H-M   'P 1'
#
loop_
_entity.id
_entity.type
_entity.pdbx_description
1 polymer ?
#
loop_
_entity_poly.entity_id
_entity_poly.type
_entity_poly.pdbx_seq_one_letter_code
_entity_poly.pdbx_strand_id
1 'polypeptide(L)'
;MDETNKEREILQVMRKVLGSVIRDITPAPGTRHPLSDKTIEDVRMCLGLIAARERELAASAGAAMERPVYADDMQAAKVIPMSKIGKNKKAEDNGE
;
A
#
# COMPACT_ATOMS: atom_id res chain seq x y z
N MET A 1 12.18 12.67 10.35
CA MET A 1 10.90 12.03 9.95
C MET A 1 10.40 12.58 8.61
N ASP A 2 10.65 13.85 8.28
CA ASP A 2 10.17 14.46 7.03
C ASP A 2 10.85 13.95 5.75
N GLU A 3 12.17 13.76 5.75
CA GLU A 3 12.90 13.34 4.55
C GLU A 3 12.47 11.94 4.07
N THR A 4 12.32 10.99 4.99
CA THR A 4 11.83 9.62 4.70
C THR A 4 10.39 9.63 4.18
N ASN A 5 9.56 10.58 4.62
CA ASN A 5 8.17 10.73 4.18
C ASN A 5 8.10 11.29 2.75
N LYS A 6 8.89 12.34 2.46
CA LYS A 6 9.05 12.89 1.12
C LYS A 6 9.61 11.86 0.14
N GLU A 7 10.64 11.10 0.54
CA GLU A 7 11.22 10.04 -0.30
C GLU A 7 10.17 8.98 -0.67
N ARG A 8 9.35 8.54 0.30
CA ARG A 8 8.24 7.61 0.06
C ARG A 8 7.22 8.18 -0.93
N GLU A 9 6.86 9.46 -0.77
CA GLU A 9 5.93 10.14 -1.68
C GLU A 9 6.47 10.20 -3.11
N ILE A 10 7.75 10.60 -3.27
CA ILE A 10 8.42 10.67 -4.57
C ILE A 10 8.42 9.29 -5.25
N LEU A 11 8.84 8.24 -4.55
CA LEU A 11 8.88 6.88 -5.11
C LEU A 11 7.48 6.39 -5.50
N GLN A 12 6.48 6.67 -4.68
CA GLN A 12 5.09 6.32 -4.97
C GLN A 12 4.59 7.04 -6.23
N VAL A 13 4.90 8.33 -6.40
CA VAL A 13 4.53 9.10 -7.60
C VAL A 13 5.27 8.56 -8.82
N MET A 14 6.58 8.32 -8.74
CA MET A 14 7.38 7.77 -9.83
C MET A 14 6.84 6.43 -10.32
N ARG A 15 6.53 5.51 -9.40
CA ARG A 15 5.95 4.20 -9.73
C ARG A 15 4.60 4.34 -10.44
N LYS A 16 3.74 5.24 -9.97
CA LYS A 16 2.42 5.49 -10.59
C LYS A 16 2.56 6.08 -11.99
N VAL A 17 3.41 7.08 -12.17
CA VAL A 17 3.64 7.73 -13.46
C VAL A 17 4.23 6.75 -14.47
N LEU A 18 5.29 6.01 -14.10
CA LEU A 18 5.87 4.98 -14.96
C LEU A 18 4.83 3.90 -15.32
N GLY A 19 4.01 3.48 -14.35
CA GLY A 19 2.92 2.53 -14.61
C GLY A 19 1.87 3.05 -15.60
N SER A 20 1.52 4.34 -15.53
CA SER A 20 0.62 4.98 -16.51
C SER A 20 1.23 4.98 -17.89
N VAL A 21 2.49 5.42 -18.00
CA VAL A 21 3.22 5.43 -19.28
C VAL A 21 3.30 4.03 -19.88
N ILE A 22 3.63 3.01 -19.08
CA ILE A 22 3.66 1.61 -19.52
C ILE A 22 2.29 1.19 -20.05
N ARG A 23 1.20 1.55 -19.36
CA ARG A 23 -0.16 1.23 -19.83
C ARG A 23 -0.47 1.87 -21.18
N ASP A 24 -0.09 3.12 -21.38
CA ASP A 24 -0.38 3.87 -22.61
C ASP A 24 0.42 3.34 -23.81
N ILE A 25 1.62 2.80 -23.58
CA ILE A 25 2.47 2.25 -24.63
C ILE A 25 2.32 0.74 -24.84
N THR A 26 1.65 0.03 -23.92
CA THR A 26 1.47 -1.42 -24.02
C THR A 26 0.49 -1.69 -25.16
N PRO A 27 0.96 -2.29 -26.26
CA PRO A 27 0.12 -2.44 -27.43
C PRO A 27 -0.75 -3.70 -27.29
N ALA A 28 -1.73 -3.87 -28.17
CA ALA A 28 -2.57 -5.07 -28.15
C ALA A 28 -1.74 -6.36 -28.36
N PRO A 29 -2.16 -7.51 -27.82
CA PRO A 29 -1.47 -8.77 -28.05
C PRO A 29 -1.24 -9.02 -29.55
N GLY A 30 -0.03 -9.42 -29.92
CA GLY A 30 0.34 -9.68 -31.33
C GLY A 30 0.84 -8.46 -32.10
N THR A 31 0.88 -7.27 -31.50
CA THR A 31 1.48 -6.06 -32.10
C THR A 31 2.84 -5.75 -31.46
N ARG A 32 3.74 -5.14 -32.24
CA ARG A 32 5.11 -4.84 -31.78
C ARG A 32 5.09 -3.69 -30.77
N HIS A 33 5.82 -3.85 -29.66
CA HIS A 33 5.99 -2.81 -28.67
C HIS A 33 6.78 -1.61 -29.25
N PRO A 34 6.41 -0.35 -28.96
CA PRO A 34 7.06 0.83 -29.53
C PRO A 34 8.47 1.08 -28.97
N LEU A 35 8.76 0.59 -27.76
CA LEU A 35 10.09 0.66 -27.15
C LEU A 35 10.98 -0.51 -27.55
N SER A 36 12.28 -0.28 -27.59
CA SER A 36 13.29 -1.34 -27.78
C SER A 36 13.33 -2.31 -26.59
N ASP A 37 13.74 -3.55 -26.82
CA ASP A 37 13.88 -4.57 -25.77
C ASP A 37 14.80 -4.10 -24.64
N LYS A 38 15.88 -3.40 -25.00
CA LYS A 38 16.80 -2.78 -24.03
C LYS A 38 16.08 -1.78 -23.12
N THR A 39 15.29 -0.87 -23.71
CA THR A 39 14.54 0.13 -22.93
C THR A 39 13.51 -0.54 -22.01
N ILE A 40 12.87 -1.61 -22.47
CA ILE A 40 11.93 -2.37 -21.65
C ILE A 40 12.65 -2.99 -20.45
N GLU A 41 13.84 -3.55 -20.66
CA GLU A 41 14.68 -4.12 -19.59
C GLU A 41 15.11 -3.04 -18.58
N ASP A 42 15.57 -1.89 -19.07
CA ASP A 42 15.97 -0.75 -18.24
C ASP A 42 14.79 -0.27 -17.35
N VAL A 43 13.58 -0.21 -17.91
CA VAL A 43 12.36 0.16 -17.16
C VAL A 43 12.01 -0.89 -16.09
N ARG A 44 12.14 -2.18 -16.40
CA ARG A 44 11.93 -3.26 -15.41
C ARG A 44 12.92 -3.15 -14.25
N MET A 45 14.20 -2.96 -14.56
CA MET A 45 15.24 -2.75 -13.55
C MET A 45 14.95 -1.53 -12.68
N CYS A 46 14.56 -0.41 -13.28
CA CYS A 46 14.21 0.81 -12.57
C CYS A 46 13.02 0.60 -11.60
N LEU A 47 11.94 -0.05 -12.06
CA LEU A 47 10.81 -0.41 -11.19
C LEU A 47 11.23 -1.36 -10.05
N GLY A 48 12.16 -2.27 -10.32
CA GLY A 48 12.75 -3.14 -9.30
C GLY A 48 13.50 -2.36 -8.21
N LEU A 49 14.30 -1.36 -8.59
CA LEU A 49 15.00 -0.48 -7.65
C LEU A 49 14.03 0.35 -6.80
N ILE A 50 12.98 0.90 -7.42
CA ILE A 50 11.92 1.63 -6.71
C ILE A 50 11.27 0.72 -5.67
N ALA A 51 10.87 -0.49 -6.05
CA ALA A 51 10.21 -1.44 -5.15
C ALA A 51 11.12 -1.89 -3.99
N ALA A 52 12.42 -2.10 -4.26
CA ALA A 52 13.39 -2.41 -3.22
C ALA A 52 13.49 -1.27 -2.20
N ARG A 53 13.57 -0.03 -2.67
CA ARG A 53 13.66 1.13 -1.79
C ARG A 53 12.37 1.39 -1.01
N GLU A 54 11.20 1.27 -1.66
CA GLU A 54 9.90 1.36 -0.98
C GLU A 54 9.81 0.34 0.17
N ARG A 55 10.34 -0.88 -0.01
CA ARG A 55 10.37 -1.92 1.03
C ARG A 55 11.28 -1.55 2.19
N GLU A 56 12.47 -1.00 1.94
CA GLU A 56 13.38 -0.54 3.00
C GLU A 56 12.75 0.57 3.85
N LEU A 57 12.07 1.53 3.21
CA LEU A 57 11.36 2.62 3.87
C LEU A 57 10.19 2.08 4.72
N ALA A 58 9.43 1.11 4.19
CA ALA A 58 8.33 0.48 4.92
C ALA A 58 8.84 -0.30 6.16
N ALA A 59 9.91 -1.08 6.01
CA ALA A 59 10.52 -1.81 7.12
C ALA A 59 11.04 -0.87 8.22
N SER A 60 11.66 0.24 7.83
CA SER A 60 12.16 1.27 8.77
C SER A 60 11.03 2.00 9.51
N ALA A 61 9.86 2.14 8.87
CA ALA A 61 8.67 2.75 9.47
C ALA A 61 7.88 1.77 10.36
N GLY A 62 8.32 0.51 10.49
CA GLY A 62 7.58 -0.53 11.21
C GLY A 62 6.27 -0.92 10.53
N ALA A 63 6.09 -0.57 9.24
CA ALA A 63 4.94 -1.03 8.47
C ALA A 63 5.11 -2.53 8.23
N ALA A 64 4.28 -3.33 8.91
CA ALA A 64 4.21 -4.75 8.65
C ALA A 64 3.79 -4.96 7.20
N MET A 65 4.49 -5.86 6.50
CA MET A 65 3.99 -6.39 5.24
C MET A 65 2.63 -7.02 5.53
N GLU A 66 1.55 -6.38 5.10
CA GLU A 66 0.19 -6.91 5.24
C GLU A 66 0.13 -8.22 4.46
N ARG A 67 0.28 -9.33 5.18
CA ARG A 67 0.12 -10.66 4.62
C ARG A 67 -1.38 -10.86 4.42
N PRO A 68 -1.84 -11.13 3.19
CA PRO A 68 -3.23 -11.51 2.98
C PRO A 68 -3.56 -12.70 3.87
N VAL A 69 -4.62 -12.58 4.65
CA VAL A 69 -5.19 -13.69 5.42
C VAL A 69 -6.28 -14.35 4.58
N TYR A 70 -6.41 -15.67 4.69
CA TYR A 70 -7.56 -16.35 4.10
C TYR A 70 -8.84 -15.94 4.82
N ALA A 71 -9.98 -15.94 4.11
CA ALA A 71 -11.27 -15.61 4.70
C ALA A 71 -11.64 -16.57 5.85
N ASP A 72 -11.15 -17.83 5.78
CA ASP A 72 -11.38 -18.87 6.78
C ASP A 72 -10.33 -18.85 7.92
N ASP A 73 -9.36 -17.94 7.88
CA ASP A 73 -8.31 -17.87 8.89
C ASP A 73 -8.87 -17.27 10.19
N MET A 74 -8.80 -18.02 11.30
CA MET A 74 -9.32 -17.58 12.59
C MET A 74 -8.43 -16.44 13.13
N GLN A 75 -8.91 -15.20 13.04
CA GLN A 75 -8.18 -14.06 13.60
C GLN A 75 -8.01 -14.24 15.12
N ALA A 76 -6.79 -14.02 15.62
CA ALA A 76 -6.52 -13.96 17.05
C ALA A 76 -7.44 -12.92 17.71
N ALA A 77 -8.21 -13.34 18.71
CA ALA A 77 -9.23 -12.51 19.33
C ALA A 77 -8.62 -11.22 19.90
N LYS A 78 -9.17 -10.06 19.49
CA LYS A 78 -8.82 -8.75 20.04
C LYS A 78 -9.40 -8.64 21.45
N VAL A 79 -8.61 -8.97 22.46
CA VAL A 79 -9.01 -8.85 23.88
C VAL A 79 -9.13 -7.37 24.23
N ILE A 80 -10.36 -6.92 24.53
CA ILE A 80 -10.62 -5.56 25.02
C ILE A 80 -10.86 -5.66 26.53
N PRO A 81 -10.01 -5.04 27.37
CA PRO A 81 -10.20 -5.05 28.81
C PRO A 81 -11.52 -4.36 29.19
N MET A 82 -12.37 -5.07 29.95
CA MET A 82 -13.69 -4.62 30.36
C MET A 82 -13.67 -3.34 31.21
N SER A 83 -12.53 -2.97 31.78
CA SER A 83 -12.36 -1.74 32.58
C SER A 83 -12.64 -0.45 31.81
N LYS A 84 -12.68 -0.49 30.47
CA LYS A 84 -12.98 0.68 29.61
C LYS A 84 -14.45 0.77 29.17
N ILE A 85 -15.30 -0.21 29.53
CA ILE A 85 -16.73 -0.18 29.18
C ILE A 85 -17.49 0.66 30.23
N GLY A 86 -17.50 1.98 30.05
CA GLY A 86 -18.34 2.87 30.86
C GLY A 86 -19.82 2.65 30.52
N LYS A 87 -20.67 2.46 31.53
CA LYS A 87 -22.13 2.45 31.35
C LYS A 87 -22.58 3.86 30.92
N ASN A 88 -23.07 4.00 29.69
CA ASN A 88 -23.84 5.17 29.31
C ASN A 88 -25.13 5.18 30.15
N LYS A 89 -25.27 6.15 31.06
CA LYS A 89 -26.54 6.46 31.74
C LYS A 89 -27.54 6.89 30.67
N LYS A 90 -28.58 6.08 30.45
CA LYS A 90 -29.76 6.46 29.67
C LYS A 90 -30.48 7.59 30.41
N ALA A 91 -30.77 8.68 29.72
CA ALA A 91 -31.58 9.78 30.23
C ALA A 91 -32.98 9.27 30.59
N GLU A 92 -33.42 9.55 31.82
CA GLU A 92 -34.79 9.36 32.27
C GLU A 92 -35.65 10.45 31.63
N ASP A 93 -36.56 10.03 30.75
CA ASP A 93 -37.68 10.80 30.23
C ASP A 93 -38.78 10.77 31.31
N ASN A 94 -38.96 11.88 32.02
CA ASN A 94 -40.00 12.01 33.05
C ASN A 94 -41.19 12.76 32.45
N GLY A 95 -42.22 11.99 32.06
CA GLY A 95 -43.54 12.53 31.72
C GLY A 95 -44.43 12.52 32.96
N GLU A 96 -44.84 13.71 33.39
CA GLU A 96 -46.07 13.96 34.15
C GLU A 96 -46.61 15.35 33.77
#